data_AF-A0A550JAM1-F1
#
_entry.id   AF-A0A550JAM1-F1
#
_cell.length_a   1.000
_cell.length_b   1.000
_cell.length_c   1.000
_cell.angle_alpha   90.00
_cell.angle_beta   90.00
_cell.angle_gamma   90.00
#
_symmetry.space_group_name_H-M   'P 1'
#
loop_
_entity.id
_entity.type
_entity.pdbx_description
1 polymer ?
#
loop_
_entity_poly.entity_id
_entity_poly.type
_entity_poly.pdbx_seq_one_letter_code
_entity_poly.pdbx_strand_id
1 'polypeptide(L)'
;MSRAGWILTVCMLAALIGTPVGAAKNDARPGGLVAASFGPAGLGLPVGKLVTTLHYRYMETDGVRYHRDKLNGNGKLTKHIGVIKLRYGLAPGLDIRSSVTLYDIERKNRKTGDSEDLGSVGDAILCLHAVLLDQSKGAPFSLAVDTAAVLPTANVSDKSVDSLGNRAWGAGFGLGLTRFLRSHRFDQELHYFTFTEGEHDYRNPDRLRCNTAWTWALNKYVDVGVESLFEWNGESERNNQRRDDSKREWYVGPKLSFKHQPTAINAGVLITYPVYRWYENPKGTPSDGYRFEIRLSKVFDLF
;
A
#
# COMPACT_ATOMS: atom_id res chain seq x y z
N MET A 1 17.53 18.08 -9.90
CA MET A 1 17.01 17.02 -9.00
C MET A 1 16.11 16.11 -9.81
N SER A 2 16.26 14.79 -9.72
CA SER A 2 15.33 13.83 -10.34
C SER A 2 13.96 13.87 -9.65
N ARG A 3 12.87 13.49 -10.33
CA ARG A 3 11.52 13.42 -9.75
C ARG A 3 11.47 12.50 -8.52
N ALA A 4 12.19 11.38 -8.56
CA ALA A 4 12.45 10.52 -7.40
C ALA A 4 13.10 11.26 -6.21
N GLY A 5 14.05 12.16 -6.47
CA GLY A 5 14.65 13.01 -5.45
C GLY A 5 13.67 14.01 -4.84
N TRP A 6 12.73 14.54 -5.62
CA TRP A 6 11.69 15.44 -5.12
C TRP A 6 10.67 14.72 -4.22
N ILE A 7 10.26 13.51 -4.60
CA ILE A 7 9.38 12.64 -3.78
C ILE A 7 10.05 12.33 -2.44
N LEU A 8 11.32 11.90 -2.45
CA LEU A 8 12.09 11.62 -1.23
C LEU A 8 12.24 12.86 -0.34
N THR A 9 12.43 14.05 -0.91
CA THR A 9 12.56 15.31 -0.17
C THR A 9 11.24 15.74 0.48
N VAL A 10 10.12 15.69 -0.24
CA VAL A 10 8.78 15.96 0.33
C VAL A 10 8.44 14.96 1.43
N CYS A 11 8.77 13.69 1.21
CA CYS A 11 8.66 12.64 2.22
C CYS A 11 9.48 12.97 3.48
N MET A 12 10.76 13.31 3.35
CA MET A 12 11.59 13.63 4.52
C MET A 12 11.10 14.89 5.27
N LEU A 13 10.67 15.94 4.56
CA LEU A 13 10.15 17.16 5.17
C LEU A 13 8.85 16.92 5.96
N ALA A 14 7.94 16.07 5.47
CA ALA A 14 6.70 15.73 6.16
C ALA A 14 6.91 14.89 7.44
N ALA A 15 8.03 14.17 7.55
CA ALA A 15 8.39 13.38 8.74
C ALA A 15 9.08 14.21 9.85
N LEU A 16 9.52 15.44 9.56
CA LEU A 16 10.34 16.23 10.48
C LEU A 16 9.55 17.21 11.37
N ILE A 17 8.31 17.55 11.04
CA ILE A 17 7.53 18.56 11.79
C ILE A 17 6.74 17.90 12.93
N GLY A 18 7.27 17.97 14.16
CA GLY A 18 6.50 17.68 15.38
C GLY A 18 7.32 17.12 16.54
N THR A 19 6.83 17.36 17.75
CA THR A 19 7.44 17.00 19.04
C THR A 19 7.49 15.48 19.24
N PRO A 20 8.58 14.94 19.81
CA PRO A 20 8.72 13.51 20.07
C PRO A 20 7.75 13.03 21.16
N VAL A 21 7.16 11.84 20.96
CA VAL A 21 6.33 11.16 21.98
C VAL A 21 7.23 10.47 23.01
N GLY A 22 6.92 10.67 24.30
CA GLY A 22 7.64 10.06 25.42
C GLY A 22 7.61 8.52 25.40
N ALA A 23 8.75 7.92 25.77
CA ALA A 23 9.02 6.49 25.64
C ALA A 23 8.13 5.59 26.52
N ALA A 24 7.53 4.55 25.92
CA ALA A 24 6.92 3.44 26.67
C ALA A 24 7.96 2.37 27.04
N LYS A 25 7.70 1.64 28.14
CA LYS A 25 8.60 0.70 28.83
C LYS A 25 9.28 -0.35 27.91
N ASN A 26 10.50 -0.71 28.35
CA ASN A 26 11.61 -1.48 27.76
C ASN A 26 11.36 -2.92 27.21
N ASP A 27 10.13 -3.33 26.86
CA ASP A 27 9.87 -4.70 26.40
C ASP A 27 10.01 -4.86 24.88
N ALA A 28 10.59 -5.98 24.43
CA ALA A 28 10.64 -6.37 23.02
C ALA A 28 9.23 -6.74 22.51
N ARG A 29 8.48 -5.72 22.08
CA ARG A 29 7.18 -5.87 21.43
C ARG A 29 7.28 -5.53 19.94
N PRO A 30 6.59 -6.26 19.05
CA PRO A 30 6.54 -5.93 17.63
C PRO A 30 5.92 -4.55 17.42
N GLY A 31 6.68 -3.65 16.78
CA GLY A 31 6.19 -2.40 16.24
C GLY A 31 5.55 -2.63 14.87
N GLY A 32 4.74 -1.68 14.40
CA GLY A 32 3.91 -1.90 13.21
C GLY A 32 4.19 -0.95 12.07
N LEU A 33 5.00 -1.41 11.10
CA LEU A 33 4.86 -1.07 9.68
C LEU A 33 4.43 -2.35 8.96
N VAL A 34 3.21 -2.35 8.43
CA VAL A 34 2.65 -3.43 7.59
C VAL A 34 2.34 -2.82 6.23
N ALA A 35 2.44 -3.58 5.13
CA ALA A 35 2.13 -3.11 3.77
C ALA A 35 0.68 -2.70 3.60
N ALA A 36 -0.13 -3.06 4.59
CA ALA A 36 -1.45 -2.59 4.83
C ALA A 36 -1.82 -1.34 4.07
N SER A 37 -2.89 -1.43 3.29
CA SER A 37 -3.42 -0.33 2.49
C SER A 37 -3.53 0.94 3.34
N PHE A 38 -3.92 0.81 4.62
CA PHE A 38 -4.13 1.95 5.53
C PHE A 38 -3.46 1.88 6.92
N GLY A 39 -2.69 0.84 7.25
CA GLY A 39 -2.01 0.74 8.56
C GLY A 39 -2.32 -0.56 9.31
N PRO A 40 -2.01 -0.70 10.60
CA PRO A 40 -1.81 -2.00 11.25
C PRO A 40 -3.08 -2.85 11.44
N ALA A 41 -3.66 -3.40 10.37
CA ALA A 41 -4.73 -4.40 10.35
C ALA A 41 -5.81 -4.17 11.41
N GLY A 42 -5.91 -5.05 12.41
CA GLY A 42 -6.94 -4.98 13.46
C GLY A 42 -6.68 -3.96 14.57
N LEU A 43 -5.61 -3.16 14.50
CA LEU A 43 -5.23 -2.23 15.57
C LEU A 43 -5.74 -0.82 15.30
N GLY A 44 -6.34 -0.20 16.32
CA GLY A 44 -6.72 1.21 16.37
C GLY A 44 -5.56 2.16 16.66
N LEU A 45 -5.79 3.46 16.47
CA LEU A 45 -4.85 4.52 16.88
C LEU A 45 -5.34 5.15 18.18
N PRO A 46 -4.47 5.44 19.16
CA PRO A 46 -4.88 6.18 20.34
C PRO A 46 -5.43 7.55 19.97
N VAL A 47 -6.43 8.00 20.74
CA VAL A 47 -7.09 9.30 20.56
C VAL A 47 -6.07 10.43 20.58
N GLY A 48 -6.21 11.39 19.67
CA GLY A 48 -5.35 12.58 19.60
C GLY A 48 -4.00 12.35 18.94
N LYS A 49 -3.61 11.10 18.64
CA LYS A 49 -2.37 10.82 17.91
C LYS A 49 -2.60 10.94 16.41
N LEU A 50 -1.61 11.49 15.72
CA LEU A 50 -1.49 11.47 14.25
C LEU A 50 -0.34 10.55 13.86
N VAL A 51 -0.54 9.71 12.86
CA VAL A 51 0.54 8.96 12.22
C VAL A 51 0.64 9.39 10.77
N THR A 52 1.86 9.77 10.38
CA THR A 52 2.21 9.97 8.98
C THR A 52 3.06 8.79 8.55
N THR A 53 2.67 8.12 7.47
CA THR A 53 3.43 7.05 6.84
C THR A 53 3.78 7.42 5.41
N LEU A 54 5.03 7.23 5.07
CA LEU A 54 5.58 7.42 3.74
C LEU A 54 6.02 6.05 3.27
N HIS A 55 5.44 5.60 2.16
CA HIS A 55 5.66 4.27 1.63
C HIS A 55 6.13 4.40 0.20
N TYR A 56 7.42 4.17 0.00
CA TYR A 56 8.04 4.15 -1.31
C TYR A 56 8.15 2.70 -1.80
N ARG A 57 7.85 2.49 -3.08
CA ARG A 57 7.99 1.21 -3.77
C ARG A 57 8.75 1.38 -5.06
N TYR A 58 9.73 0.51 -5.25
CA TYR A 58 10.47 0.33 -6.48
C TYR A 58 10.17 -1.04 -7.05
N MET A 59 9.82 -1.10 -8.34
CA MET A 59 9.44 -2.34 -9.01
C MET A 59 10.01 -2.34 -10.41
N GLU A 60 10.51 -3.49 -10.85
CA GLU A 60 10.95 -3.69 -12.22
C GLU A 60 10.32 -4.95 -12.79
N THR A 61 9.87 -4.87 -14.04
CA THR A 61 9.31 -6.00 -14.77
C THR A 61 10.37 -6.98 -15.26
N ASP A 62 10.13 -8.28 -15.11
CA ASP A 62 11.00 -9.36 -15.62
C ASP A 62 10.48 -10.00 -16.92
N GLY A 63 9.35 -9.52 -17.45
CA GLY A 63 8.79 -9.97 -18.72
C GLY A 63 7.33 -9.56 -18.94
N VAL A 64 6.87 -9.82 -20.17
CA VAL A 64 5.47 -9.66 -20.58
C VAL A 64 4.80 -11.03 -20.54
N ARG A 65 3.64 -11.13 -19.91
CA ARG A 65 2.94 -12.40 -19.65
C ARG A 65 1.50 -12.40 -20.14
N TYR A 66 1.04 -13.56 -20.58
CA TYR A 66 -0.36 -13.88 -20.79
C TYR A 66 -0.63 -15.18 -20.04
N HIS A 67 -1.72 -15.18 -19.28
CA HIS A 67 -1.91 -16.11 -18.17
C HIS A 67 -0.65 -16.17 -17.31
N ARG A 68 -0.09 -17.37 -17.13
CA ARG A 68 1.13 -17.60 -16.33
C ARG A 68 2.39 -17.56 -17.19
N ASP A 69 2.24 -17.60 -18.50
CA ASP A 69 3.34 -17.84 -19.43
C ASP A 69 4.01 -16.52 -19.83
N LYS A 70 5.34 -16.55 -19.86
CA LYS A 70 6.12 -15.42 -20.36
C LYS A 70 6.13 -15.46 -21.89
N LEU A 71 5.49 -14.47 -22.49
CA LEU A 71 5.45 -14.31 -23.95
C LEU A 71 6.76 -13.78 -24.50
N ASN A 72 7.32 -12.73 -23.87
CA ASN A 72 8.56 -12.10 -24.30
C ASN A 72 9.17 -11.21 -23.20
N GLY A 73 10.32 -10.60 -23.51
CA GLY A 73 11.01 -9.63 -22.64
C GLY A 73 10.98 -8.19 -23.14
N ASN A 74 10.09 -7.86 -24.09
CA ASN A 74 10.16 -6.60 -24.85
C ASN A 74 9.55 -5.41 -24.11
N GLY A 75 8.56 -5.64 -23.23
CA GLY A 75 8.01 -4.60 -22.36
C GLY A 75 8.79 -4.52 -21.05
N LYS A 76 9.41 -3.36 -20.78
CA LYS A 76 10.00 -3.04 -19.49
C LYS A 76 9.22 -1.91 -18.84
N LEU A 77 8.74 -2.09 -17.61
CA LEU A 77 8.31 -1.01 -16.74
C LEU A 77 9.30 -0.89 -15.57
N THR A 78 9.73 0.33 -15.32
CA THR A 78 10.44 0.73 -14.10
C THR A 78 9.51 1.65 -13.33
N LYS A 79 9.12 1.26 -12.12
CA LYS A 79 8.10 1.95 -11.33
C LYS A 79 8.69 2.46 -10.03
N HIS A 80 8.51 3.75 -9.80
CA HIS A 80 8.76 4.45 -8.54
C HIS A 80 7.40 4.95 -8.03
N ILE A 81 6.89 4.32 -6.98
CA ILE A 81 5.55 4.62 -6.44
C ILE A 81 5.69 5.13 -5.02
N GLY A 82 5.31 6.37 -4.77
CA GLY A 82 5.20 6.94 -3.44
C GLY A 82 3.76 6.87 -2.94
N VAL A 83 3.53 6.49 -1.69
CA VAL A 83 2.22 6.59 -1.04
C VAL A 83 2.39 7.37 0.25
N ILE A 84 1.65 8.46 0.36
CA ILE A 84 1.55 9.25 1.59
C ILE A 84 0.29 8.79 2.29
N LYS A 85 0.39 8.38 3.55
CA LYS A 85 -0.74 7.96 4.37
C LYS A 85 -0.78 8.80 5.64
N LEU A 86 -1.97 9.26 6.00
CA LEU A 86 -2.25 9.92 7.26
C LEU A 86 -3.25 9.10 8.05
N ARG A 87 -3.12 9.09 9.36
CA ARG A 87 -4.05 8.41 10.26
C ARG A 87 -4.21 9.19 11.54
N TYR A 88 -5.45 9.43 11.96
CA TYR A 88 -5.73 10.21 13.16
C TYR A 88 -6.77 9.51 14.06
N GLY A 89 -6.45 9.40 15.35
CA GLY A 89 -7.32 8.78 16.35
C GLY A 89 -8.42 9.74 16.80
N LEU A 90 -9.66 9.47 16.36
CA LEU A 90 -10.83 10.32 16.62
C LEU A 90 -11.46 10.03 17.98
N ALA A 91 -11.65 8.75 18.29
CA ALA A 91 -12.27 8.28 19.53
C ALA A 91 -11.71 6.90 19.90
N PRO A 92 -11.95 6.37 21.11
CA PRO A 92 -11.44 5.05 21.48
C PRO A 92 -11.88 3.97 20.49
N GLY A 93 -10.92 3.39 19.76
CA GLY A 93 -11.20 2.36 18.75
C GLY A 93 -11.71 2.90 17.40
N LEU A 94 -11.74 4.22 17.19
CA LEU A 94 -12.15 4.83 15.93
C LEU A 94 -11.05 5.77 15.41
N ASP A 95 -10.59 5.53 14.19
CA ASP A 95 -9.65 6.42 13.51
C ASP A 95 -10.02 6.68 12.06
N ILE A 96 -9.61 7.84 11.57
CA ILE A 96 -9.73 8.22 10.17
C ILE A 96 -8.37 8.08 9.50
N ARG A 97 -8.38 7.59 8.26
CA ARG A 97 -7.18 7.31 7.48
C ARG A 97 -7.33 7.91 6.11
N SER A 98 -6.27 8.51 5.59
CA SER A 98 -6.22 8.94 4.20
C SER A 98 -4.96 8.44 3.52
N SER A 99 -5.02 8.27 2.20
CA SER A 99 -3.83 8.02 1.40
C SER A 99 -3.90 8.65 0.02
N VAL A 100 -2.75 9.06 -0.50
CA VAL A 100 -2.57 9.55 -1.87
C VAL A 100 -1.37 8.83 -2.47
N THR A 101 -1.53 8.35 -3.70
CA THR A 101 -0.46 7.66 -4.43
C THR A 101 0.13 8.56 -5.52
N LEU A 102 1.45 8.60 -5.57
CA LEU A 102 2.26 9.28 -6.57
C LEU A 102 2.92 8.20 -7.43
N TYR A 103 2.65 8.23 -8.72
CA TYR A 103 3.22 7.32 -9.70
C TYR A 103 4.29 8.03 -10.52
N ASP A 104 5.44 7.39 -10.64
CA ASP A 104 6.49 7.72 -11.59
C ASP A 104 6.86 6.39 -12.27
N ILE A 105 6.38 6.20 -13.50
CA ILE A 105 6.46 4.93 -14.21
C ILE A 105 7.08 5.18 -15.58
N GLU A 106 8.25 4.61 -15.79
CA GLU A 106 8.90 4.61 -17.08
C GLU A 106 8.57 3.31 -17.82
N ARG A 107 7.99 3.44 -19.02
CA ARG A 107 7.73 2.33 -19.93
C ARG A 107 8.72 2.35 -21.08
N LYS A 108 9.51 1.28 -21.21
CA LYS A 108 10.45 1.08 -22.31
C LYS A 108 10.06 -0.11 -23.17
N ASN A 109 10.06 0.10 -24.49
CA ASN A 109 10.03 -0.98 -25.45
C ASN A 109 11.47 -1.38 -25.79
N ARG A 110 11.93 -2.54 -25.32
CA ARG A 110 13.30 -3.01 -25.56
C ARG A 110 13.58 -3.33 -27.03
N LYS A 111 12.55 -3.56 -27.85
CA LYS A 111 12.72 -3.89 -29.27
C LYS A 111 12.97 -2.63 -30.11
N THR A 112 12.26 -1.54 -29.83
CA THR A 112 12.34 -0.29 -30.60
C THR A 112 13.23 0.75 -29.94
N GLY A 113 13.44 0.67 -28.63
CA GLY A 113 14.15 1.67 -27.83
C GLY A 113 13.26 2.80 -27.32
N ASP A 114 11.99 2.83 -27.74
CA ASP A 114 11.04 3.89 -27.34
C ASP A 114 10.81 3.88 -25.83
N SER A 115 10.71 5.07 -25.24
CA SER A 115 10.44 5.29 -23.82
C SER A 115 9.28 6.27 -23.64
N GLU A 116 8.44 6.00 -22.66
CA GLU A 116 7.29 6.81 -22.29
C GLU A 116 7.26 6.98 -20.77
N ASP A 117 6.96 8.19 -20.30
CA ASP A 117 6.75 8.49 -18.89
C ASP A 117 5.24 8.55 -18.61
N LEU A 118 4.79 7.69 -17.70
CA LEU A 118 3.40 7.48 -17.31
C LEU A 118 3.12 8.03 -15.89
N GLY A 119 3.94 8.98 -15.44
CA GLY A 119 3.81 9.58 -14.12
C GLY A 119 2.48 10.30 -13.92
N SER A 120 1.89 10.12 -12.73
CA SER A 120 0.58 10.70 -12.38
C SER A 120 0.38 10.75 -10.87
N VAL A 121 -0.61 11.54 -10.44
CA VAL A 121 -1.12 11.51 -9.06
C VAL A 121 -2.44 10.76 -9.09
N GLY A 122 -2.52 9.69 -8.32
CA GLY A 122 -3.72 8.87 -8.21
C GLY A 122 -4.80 9.51 -7.35
N ASP A 123 -5.98 8.90 -7.36
CA ASP A 123 -7.12 9.30 -6.55
C ASP A 123 -6.83 9.12 -5.05
N ALA A 124 -7.24 10.10 -4.24
CA ALA A 124 -7.12 10.05 -2.80
C ALA A 124 -8.12 9.03 -2.23
N ILE A 125 -7.74 8.32 -1.18
CA ILE A 125 -8.65 7.44 -0.46
C ILE A 125 -8.84 7.97 0.95
N LEU A 126 -10.08 8.02 1.41
CA LEU A 126 -10.46 8.31 2.78
C LEU A 126 -11.11 7.06 3.38
N CYS A 127 -10.75 6.70 4.61
CA CYS A 127 -11.22 5.49 5.26
C CYS A 127 -11.54 5.77 6.73
N LEU A 128 -12.70 5.30 7.18
CA LEU A 128 -13.05 5.21 8.58
C LEU A 128 -12.76 3.78 9.07
N HIS A 129 -11.99 3.69 10.14
CA HIS A 129 -11.55 2.43 10.74
C HIS A 129 -12.14 2.28 12.14
N ALA A 130 -12.83 1.17 12.39
CA ALA A 130 -13.45 0.87 13.68
C ALA A 130 -12.95 -0.48 14.23
N VAL A 131 -12.38 -0.44 15.43
CA VAL A 131 -11.96 -1.63 16.18
C VAL A 131 -13.17 -2.26 16.85
N LEU A 132 -13.46 -3.50 16.48
CA LEU A 132 -14.55 -4.30 17.03
C LEU A 132 -14.11 -5.15 18.22
N LEU A 133 -12.90 -5.73 18.14
CA LEU A 133 -12.29 -6.51 19.21
C LEU A 133 -10.88 -5.98 19.49
N ASP A 134 -10.49 -5.98 20.76
CA ASP A 134 -9.19 -5.48 21.19
C ASP A 134 -8.51 -6.50 22.12
N GLN A 135 -7.43 -7.10 21.64
CA GLN A 135 -6.65 -8.07 22.43
C GLN A 135 -6.12 -7.47 23.72
N SER A 136 -5.79 -6.18 23.75
CA SER A 136 -5.29 -5.51 24.95
C SER A 136 -6.35 -5.40 26.05
N LYS A 137 -7.64 -5.54 25.68
CA LYS A 137 -8.80 -5.55 26.58
C LYS A 137 -9.32 -6.96 26.91
N GLY A 138 -8.54 -8.00 26.57
CA GLY A 138 -8.86 -9.39 26.90
C GLY A 138 -9.45 -10.22 25.77
N ALA A 139 -9.66 -9.65 24.57
CA ALA A 139 -10.12 -10.42 23.42
C ALA A 139 -9.04 -11.41 22.92
N PRO A 140 -9.42 -12.52 22.24
CA PRO A 140 -8.46 -13.47 21.69
C PRO A 140 -7.69 -12.94 20.49
N PHE A 141 -8.05 -11.80 19.90
CA PHE A 141 -7.31 -11.09 18.86
C PHE A 141 -7.93 -9.69 18.72
N SER A 142 -7.21 -8.79 18.07
CA SER A 142 -7.79 -7.51 17.65
C SER A 142 -8.42 -7.66 16.27
N LEU A 143 -9.64 -7.14 16.12
CA LEU A 143 -10.43 -7.18 14.90
C LEU A 143 -10.93 -5.78 14.61
N ALA A 144 -10.87 -5.37 13.36
CA ALA A 144 -11.38 -4.09 12.93
C ALA A 144 -11.97 -4.15 11.53
N VAL A 145 -12.83 -3.19 11.23
CA VAL A 145 -13.46 -3.00 9.92
C VAL A 145 -13.13 -1.63 9.36
N ASP A 146 -12.98 -1.59 8.05
CA ASP A 146 -12.72 -0.38 7.26
C ASP A 146 -13.93 -0.10 6.37
N THR A 147 -14.33 1.16 6.31
CA THR A 147 -15.22 1.69 5.27
C THR A 147 -14.51 2.83 4.58
N ALA A 148 -14.37 2.76 3.26
CA ALA A 148 -13.54 3.68 2.51
C ALA A 148 -14.29 4.29 1.32
N ALA A 149 -13.92 5.52 0.99
CA ALA A 149 -14.32 6.22 -0.22
C ALA A 149 -13.06 6.59 -1.00
N VAL A 150 -13.05 6.28 -2.29
CA VAL A 150 -12.06 6.80 -3.25
C VAL A 150 -12.63 8.09 -3.81
N LEU A 151 -11.85 9.15 -3.70
CA LEU A 151 -12.23 10.51 -4.05
C LEU A 151 -11.69 10.86 -5.44
N PRO A 152 -12.47 11.55 -6.28
CA PRO A 152 -12.11 11.84 -7.67
C PRO A 152 -11.09 13.00 -7.79
N THR A 153 -9.88 12.79 -7.28
CA THR A 153 -8.85 13.85 -7.12
C THR A 153 -7.65 13.66 -8.05
N ALA A 154 -7.60 12.60 -8.83
CA ALA A 154 -6.49 12.32 -9.75
C ALA A 154 -6.29 13.46 -10.76
N ASN A 155 -5.04 13.60 -11.20
CA ASN A 155 -4.71 14.49 -12.31
C ASN A 155 -4.89 13.76 -13.64
N VAL A 156 -5.94 14.11 -14.39
CA VAL A 156 -6.31 13.45 -15.65
C VAL A 156 -6.08 14.41 -16.83
N SER A 157 -5.50 13.87 -17.89
CA SER A 157 -5.23 14.50 -19.18
C SER A 157 -5.31 13.42 -20.27
N ASP A 158 -5.32 13.81 -21.55
CA ASP A 158 -5.35 12.86 -22.68
C ASP A 158 -4.18 11.85 -22.71
N LYS A 159 -3.10 12.14 -21.96
CA LYS A 159 -1.91 11.27 -21.82
C LYS A 159 -1.87 10.49 -20.51
N SER A 160 -2.88 10.66 -19.65
CA SER A 160 -2.95 9.99 -18.36
C SER A 160 -3.26 8.50 -18.55
N VAL A 161 -2.73 7.68 -17.65
CA VAL A 161 -3.07 6.26 -17.58
C VAL A 161 -4.23 6.10 -16.61
N ASP A 162 -5.44 5.89 -17.14
CA ASP A 162 -6.68 5.86 -16.35
C ASP A 162 -6.65 4.82 -15.21
N SER A 163 -5.96 3.70 -15.41
CA SER A 163 -5.80 2.66 -14.38
C SER A 163 -4.96 3.08 -13.15
N LEU A 164 -4.27 4.23 -13.21
CA LEU A 164 -3.50 4.80 -12.09
C LEU A 164 -4.31 5.84 -11.31
N GLY A 165 -5.38 6.36 -11.91
CA GLY A 165 -6.25 7.40 -11.37
C GLY A 165 -7.03 8.04 -12.51
N ASN A 166 -8.35 8.11 -12.38
CA ASN A 166 -9.23 8.58 -13.44
C ASN A 166 -10.39 9.44 -12.92
N ARG A 167 -10.28 10.02 -11.72
CA ARG A 167 -11.34 10.80 -11.08
C ARG A 167 -12.66 10.04 -10.95
N ALA A 168 -12.59 8.72 -10.78
CA ALA A 168 -13.75 7.92 -10.43
C ALA A 168 -14.03 8.01 -8.93
N TRP A 169 -15.30 7.93 -8.56
CA TRP A 169 -15.67 7.58 -7.21
C TRP A 169 -15.44 6.08 -6.99
N GLY A 170 -15.12 5.71 -5.76
CA GLY A 170 -15.06 4.31 -5.37
C GLY A 170 -15.53 4.10 -3.96
N ALA A 171 -16.02 2.90 -3.69
CA ALA A 171 -16.39 2.44 -2.37
C ALA A 171 -15.48 1.27 -1.99
N GLY A 172 -15.06 1.24 -0.73
CA GLY A 172 -14.21 0.21 -0.19
C GLY A 172 -14.73 -0.34 1.13
N PHE A 173 -14.54 -1.64 1.32
CA PHE A 173 -14.73 -2.33 2.57
C PHE A 173 -13.44 -3.06 2.95
N GLY A 174 -13.13 -3.15 4.24
CA GLY A 174 -12.02 -3.96 4.69
C GLY A 174 -12.23 -4.61 6.05
N LEU A 175 -11.44 -5.66 6.27
CA LEU A 175 -11.37 -6.40 7.51
C LEU A 175 -9.90 -6.56 7.89
N GLY A 176 -9.56 -6.17 9.12
CA GLY A 176 -8.22 -6.30 9.67
C GLY A 176 -8.23 -7.15 10.92
N LEU A 177 -7.35 -8.15 10.98
CA LEU A 177 -7.11 -8.99 12.15
C LEU A 177 -5.66 -8.86 12.58
N THR A 178 -5.43 -8.68 13.87
CA THR A 178 -4.09 -8.70 14.47
C THR A 178 -4.07 -9.60 15.71
N ARG A 179 -3.06 -10.46 15.81
CA ARG A 179 -2.79 -11.25 17.01
C ARG A 179 -1.35 -11.10 17.46
N PHE A 180 -1.17 -10.71 18.71
CA PHE A 180 0.12 -10.75 19.39
C PHE A 180 0.28 -12.07 20.16
N LEU A 181 1.45 -12.70 20.02
CA LEU A 181 1.89 -13.85 20.79
C LEU A 181 3.29 -13.55 21.32
N ARG A 182 3.36 -12.93 22.50
CA ARG A 182 4.62 -12.40 23.09
C ARG A 182 5.32 -11.48 22.09
N SER A 183 6.53 -11.84 21.67
CA SER A 183 7.34 -11.09 20.71
C SER A 183 6.94 -11.35 19.25
N HIS A 184 5.89 -12.12 18.98
CA HIS A 184 5.36 -12.33 17.64
C HIS A 184 4.07 -11.55 17.42
N ARG A 185 3.86 -11.10 16.18
CA ARG A 185 2.65 -10.43 15.71
C ARG A 185 2.27 -11.02 14.37
N PHE A 186 1.00 -11.34 14.23
CA PHE A 186 0.38 -11.80 13.00
C PHE A 186 -0.69 -10.80 12.58
N ASP A 187 -0.68 -10.43 11.31
CA ASP A 187 -1.64 -9.52 10.70
C ASP A 187 -2.26 -10.17 9.48
N GLN A 188 -3.57 -9.98 9.32
CA GLN A 188 -4.31 -10.33 8.12
C GLN A 188 -5.21 -9.16 7.76
N GLU A 189 -5.17 -8.75 6.51
CA GLU A 189 -6.04 -7.70 5.97
C GLU A 189 -6.69 -8.15 4.69
N LEU A 190 -7.95 -7.80 4.55
CA LEU A 190 -8.74 -7.95 3.35
C LEU A 190 -9.30 -6.57 2.99
N HIS A 191 -9.17 -6.16 1.74
CA HIS A 191 -9.82 -4.97 1.21
C HIS A 191 -10.49 -5.28 -0.11
N TYR A 192 -11.75 -4.92 -0.25
CA TYR A 192 -12.46 -4.94 -1.52
C TYR A 192 -12.83 -3.51 -1.91
N PHE A 193 -12.56 -3.13 -3.15
CA PHE A 193 -12.93 -1.85 -3.73
C PHE A 193 -13.69 -2.06 -5.02
N THR A 194 -14.72 -1.24 -5.22
CA THR A 194 -15.44 -1.09 -6.49
C THR A 194 -15.49 0.38 -6.87
N PHE A 195 -15.66 0.67 -8.16
CA PHE A 195 -15.51 2.00 -8.73
C PHE A 195 -16.65 2.34 -9.66
N THR A 196 -17.04 3.62 -9.67
CA THR A 196 -17.86 4.17 -10.74
C THR A 196 -17.02 4.34 -12.01
N GLU A 197 -17.69 4.62 -13.12
CA GLU A 197 -17.00 5.20 -14.28
C GLU A 197 -16.40 6.56 -13.90
N GLY A 198 -15.23 6.85 -14.45
CA GLY A 198 -14.54 8.13 -14.32
C GLY A 198 -14.29 8.76 -15.69
N GLU A 199 -13.20 9.51 -15.82
CA GLU A 199 -12.79 10.13 -17.09
C GLU A 199 -12.46 9.09 -18.18
N HIS A 200 -12.53 9.53 -19.44
CA HIS A 200 -12.30 8.72 -20.65
C HIS A 200 -13.22 7.48 -20.77
N ASP A 201 -14.42 7.57 -20.18
CA ASP A 201 -15.41 6.51 -20.06
C ASP A 201 -14.79 5.21 -19.51
N TYR A 202 -13.80 5.34 -18.63
CA TYR A 202 -13.07 4.22 -18.05
C TYR A 202 -13.61 3.89 -16.66
N ARG A 203 -13.91 2.62 -16.42
CA ARG A 203 -14.21 2.08 -15.08
C ARG A 203 -13.06 1.20 -14.64
N ASN A 204 -12.44 1.58 -13.53
CA ASN A 204 -11.43 0.76 -12.86
C ASN A 204 -12.03 -0.61 -12.48
N PRO A 205 -11.24 -1.70 -12.56
CA PRO A 205 -11.72 -3.01 -12.18
C PRO A 205 -11.99 -3.07 -10.68
N ASP A 206 -12.97 -3.90 -10.29
CA ASP A 206 -13.10 -4.31 -8.90
C ASP A 206 -11.79 -4.90 -8.40
N ARG A 207 -11.42 -4.57 -7.17
CA ARG A 207 -10.12 -4.95 -6.63
C ARG A 207 -10.26 -5.58 -5.25
N LEU A 208 -9.74 -6.79 -5.12
CA LEU A 208 -9.57 -7.48 -3.85
C LEU A 208 -8.08 -7.54 -3.50
N ARG A 209 -7.72 -7.06 -2.31
CA ARG A 209 -6.38 -7.19 -1.73
C ARG A 209 -6.44 -8.04 -0.48
N CYS A 210 -5.49 -8.94 -0.36
CA CYS A 210 -5.29 -9.77 0.82
C CYS A 210 -3.83 -9.68 1.24
N ASN A 211 -3.56 -9.02 2.36
CA ASN A 211 -2.21 -8.86 2.89
C ASN A 211 -2.08 -9.66 4.18
N THR A 212 -1.05 -10.48 4.27
CA THR A 212 -0.74 -11.28 5.46
C THR A 212 0.68 -10.96 5.89
N ALA A 213 0.89 -10.70 7.18
CA ALA A 213 2.22 -10.46 7.70
C ALA A 213 2.47 -11.20 9.01
N TRP A 214 3.66 -11.75 9.14
CA TRP A 214 4.22 -12.19 10.40
C TRP A 214 5.41 -11.31 10.76
N THR A 215 5.51 -10.94 12.03
CA THR A 215 6.55 -10.08 12.58
C THR A 215 7.05 -10.65 13.89
N TRP A 216 8.36 -10.66 14.10
CA TRP A 216 9.03 -11.05 15.32
C TRP A 216 9.93 -9.90 15.79
N ALA A 217 9.69 -9.42 17.02
CA ALA A 217 10.56 -8.47 17.69
C ALA A 217 11.81 -9.18 18.22
N LEU A 218 12.92 -9.03 17.51
CA LEU A 218 14.22 -9.51 17.97
C LEU A 218 14.65 -8.78 19.25
N ASN A 219 14.39 -7.47 19.28
CA ASN A 219 14.61 -6.62 20.44
C ASN A 219 13.70 -5.38 20.39
N LYS A 220 13.93 -4.44 21.31
CA LYS A 220 13.16 -3.18 21.38
C LYS A 220 13.35 -2.23 20.19
N TYR A 221 14.34 -2.48 19.33
CA TYR A 221 14.67 -1.62 18.18
C TYR A 221 14.46 -2.31 16.84
N VAL A 222 14.51 -3.64 16.77
CA VAL A 222 14.52 -4.37 15.49
C VAL A 222 13.44 -5.44 15.47
N ASP A 223 12.67 -5.43 14.39
CA ASP A 223 11.70 -6.46 14.03
C ASP A 223 12.08 -7.10 12.70
N VAL A 224 11.92 -8.42 12.60
CA VAL A 224 12.04 -9.17 11.33
C VAL A 224 10.73 -9.86 11.02
N GLY A 225 10.52 -10.25 9.78
CA GLY A 225 9.30 -10.96 9.43
C GLY A 225 9.19 -11.34 7.97
N VAL A 226 7.99 -11.78 7.61
CA VAL A 226 7.60 -12.10 6.24
C VAL A 226 6.27 -11.42 5.95
N GLU A 227 6.11 -10.96 4.72
CA GLU A 227 4.90 -10.34 4.24
C GLU A 227 4.47 -10.95 2.91
N SER A 228 3.17 -11.17 2.78
CA SER A 228 2.48 -11.76 1.64
C SER A 228 1.44 -10.76 1.14
N LEU A 229 1.48 -10.48 -0.15
CA LEU A 229 0.67 -9.48 -0.83
C LEU A 229 -0.06 -10.15 -1.99
N PHE A 230 -1.33 -10.44 -1.81
CA PHE A 230 -2.20 -10.94 -2.87
C PHE A 230 -3.12 -9.82 -3.36
N GLU A 231 -3.24 -9.70 -4.68
CA GLU A 231 -4.16 -8.80 -5.34
C GLU A 231 -4.89 -9.56 -6.46
N TRP A 232 -6.21 -9.47 -6.45
CA TRP A 232 -7.07 -9.82 -7.57
C TRP A 232 -7.69 -8.53 -8.09
N ASN A 233 -7.63 -8.32 -9.39
CA ASN A 233 -8.41 -7.30 -10.07
C ASN A 233 -9.33 -8.00 -11.07
N GLY A 234 -10.59 -7.61 -11.07
CA GLY A 234 -11.54 -7.93 -12.12
C GLY A 234 -11.15 -7.29 -13.44
N GLU A 235 -12.08 -7.26 -14.36
CA GLU A 235 -11.90 -6.67 -15.68
C GLU A 235 -12.27 -5.19 -15.67
N SER A 236 -11.48 -4.35 -16.33
CA SER A 236 -11.83 -2.95 -16.52
C SER A 236 -12.81 -2.79 -17.69
N GLU A 237 -13.53 -1.67 -17.69
CA GLU A 237 -14.42 -1.30 -18.78
C GLU A 237 -14.00 0.04 -19.37
N ARG A 238 -14.11 0.19 -20.68
CA ARG A 238 -13.98 1.47 -21.37
C ARG A 238 -15.05 1.61 -22.42
N ASN A 239 -15.75 2.75 -22.48
CA ASN A 239 -16.87 2.98 -23.40
C ASN A 239 -17.92 1.86 -23.30
N ASN A 240 -18.23 1.41 -22.08
CA ASN A 240 -19.10 0.25 -21.80
C ASN A 240 -18.65 -1.09 -22.42
N GLN A 241 -17.38 -1.23 -22.80
CA GLN A 241 -16.80 -2.47 -23.31
C GLN A 241 -15.72 -2.98 -22.37
N ARG A 242 -15.75 -4.28 -22.11
CA ARG A 242 -14.74 -4.92 -21.28
C ARG A 242 -13.39 -5.05 -22.01
N ARG A 243 -12.28 -5.13 -21.24
CA ARG A 243 -10.92 -4.91 -21.74
C ARG A 243 -9.99 -6.13 -21.70
N ASP A 244 -10.48 -7.29 -21.29
CA ASP A 244 -9.74 -8.54 -21.10
C ASP A 244 -8.45 -8.35 -20.28
N ASP A 245 -8.47 -7.49 -19.26
CA ASP A 245 -7.28 -7.08 -18.51
C ASP A 245 -7.29 -7.48 -17.03
N SER A 246 -8.16 -8.43 -16.67
CA SER A 246 -8.19 -8.98 -15.32
C SER A 246 -6.86 -9.62 -14.94
N LYS A 247 -6.50 -9.54 -13.66
CA LYS A 247 -5.20 -10.04 -13.19
C LYS A 247 -5.23 -10.54 -11.76
N ARG A 248 -4.32 -11.47 -11.48
CA ARG A 248 -4.08 -12.03 -10.15
C ARG A 248 -2.60 -12.07 -9.88
N GLU A 249 -2.21 -11.49 -8.76
CA GLU A 249 -0.82 -11.29 -8.39
C GLU A 249 -0.62 -11.67 -6.94
N TRP A 250 0.40 -12.48 -6.66
CA TRP A 250 0.78 -12.87 -5.31
C TRP A 250 2.28 -12.74 -5.16
N TYR A 251 2.70 -11.92 -4.21
CA TYR A 251 4.09 -11.62 -3.91
C TYR A 251 4.36 -11.93 -2.45
N VAL A 252 5.51 -12.54 -2.16
CA VAL A 252 5.92 -12.87 -0.79
C VAL A 252 7.38 -12.50 -0.60
N GLY A 253 7.75 -12.06 0.60
CA GLY A 253 9.16 -11.97 0.95
C GLY A 253 9.46 -11.39 2.32
N PRO A 254 10.74 -11.29 2.67
CA PRO A 254 11.19 -10.89 3.98
C PRO A 254 11.01 -9.39 4.23
N LYS A 255 10.70 -9.04 5.47
CA LYS A 255 10.69 -7.66 5.96
C LYS A 255 11.61 -7.46 7.17
N LEU A 256 12.12 -6.24 7.28
CA LEU A 256 12.91 -5.75 8.40
C LEU A 256 12.34 -4.40 8.83
N SER A 257 12.29 -4.12 10.13
CA SER A 257 11.87 -2.81 10.64
C SER A 257 12.70 -2.37 11.82
N PHE A 258 13.03 -1.08 11.85
CA PHE A 258 13.78 -0.38 12.85
C PHE A 258 12.87 0.60 13.58
N LYS A 259 12.94 0.59 14.90
CA LYS A 259 12.08 1.36 15.81
C LYS A 259 12.97 2.28 16.62
N HIS A 260 12.75 3.58 16.48
CA HIS A 260 13.38 4.58 17.33
C HIS A 260 12.37 5.12 18.34
N GLN A 261 12.23 4.40 19.46
CA GLN A 261 11.21 4.68 20.48
C GLN A 261 11.18 6.12 20.99
N PRO A 262 12.31 6.81 21.29
CA PRO A 262 12.28 8.18 21.82
C PRO A 262 11.65 9.21 20.89
N THR A 263 11.63 8.96 19.58
CA THR A 263 11.04 9.88 18.58
C THR A 263 9.78 9.30 17.93
N ALA A 264 9.36 8.10 18.36
CA ALA A 264 8.27 7.33 17.76
C ALA A 264 8.39 7.16 16.23
N ILE A 265 9.62 7.10 15.73
CA ILE A 265 9.91 6.84 14.32
C ILE A 265 10.06 5.34 14.10
N ASN A 266 9.46 4.84 13.02
CA ASN A 266 9.67 3.48 12.53
C ASN A 266 10.11 3.54 11.06
N ALA A 267 11.15 2.80 10.70
CA ALA A 267 11.62 2.67 9.33
C ALA A 267 11.64 1.17 8.96
N GLY A 268 11.08 0.79 7.82
CA GLY A 268 10.94 -0.60 7.41
C GLY A 268 11.33 -0.79 5.96
N VAL A 269 11.83 -1.98 5.66
CA VAL A 269 12.17 -2.45 4.32
C VAL A 269 11.47 -3.78 4.06
N LEU A 270 10.92 -3.93 2.87
CA LEU A 270 10.34 -5.18 2.37
C LEU A 270 10.88 -5.46 0.97
N ILE A 271 11.25 -6.72 0.72
CA ILE A 271 11.55 -7.20 -0.63
C ILE A 271 10.61 -8.37 -0.89
N THR A 272 9.83 -8.30 -1.98
CA THR A 272 8.95 -9.41 -2.36
C THR A 272 9.22 -9.90 -3.76
N TYR A 273 8.97 -11.19 -3.95
CA TYR A 273 9.09 -11.90 -5.21
C TYR A 273 7.76 -12.55 -5.56
N PRO A 274 7.44 -12.67 -6.86
CA PRO A 274 6.18 -13.26 -7.30
C PRO A 274 6.14 -14.76 -7.01
N VAL A 275 5.11 -15.20 -6.30
CA VAL A 275 4.78 -16.61 -6.06
C VAL A 275 3.74 -17.09 -7.07
N TYR A 276 2.77 -16.23 -7.39
CA TYR A 276 1.76 -16.50 -8.41
C TYR A 276 1.44 -15.25 -9.20
N ARG A 277 1.28 -15.40 -10.51
CA ARG A 277 0.95 -14.32 -11.44
C ARG A 277 0.11 -14.87 -12.57
N TRP A 278 -0.97 -14.20 -12.88
CA TRP A 278 -1.86 -14.55 -13.99
C TRP A 278 -2.50 -13.29 -14.55
N TYR A 279 -2.52 -13.14 -15.87
CA TYR A 279 -3.01 -11.95 -16.58
C TYR A 279 -3.86 -12.35 -17.79
N GLU A 280 -5.06 -11.78 -17.93
CA GLU A 280 -5.99 -12.14 -19.01
C GLU A 280 -5.62 -11.50 -20.36
N ASN A 281 -4.86 -10.41 -20.38
CA ASN A 281 -4.65 -9.66 -21.62
C ASN A 281 -3.90 -10.49 -22.67
N PRO A 282 -4.53 -10.86 -23.81
CA PRO A 282 -3.90 -11.70 -24.83
C PRO A 282 -2.74 -10.99 -25.54
N LYS A 283 -2.68 -9.66 -25.50
CA LYS A 283 -1.54 -8.85 -25.98
C LYS A 283 -0.34 -8.88 -25.02
N GLY A 284 -0.54 -9.44 -23.84
CA GLY A 284 0.45 -9.58 -22.79
C GLY A 284 0.54 -8.37 -21.86
N THR A 285 0.81 -8.64 -20.59
CA THR A 285 0.95 -7.65 -19.52
C THR A 285 2.37 -7.65 -18.96
N PRO A 286 3.06 -6.49 -18.92
CA PRO A 286 4.34 -6.36 -18.22
C PRO A 286 4.16 -6.64 -16.72
N SER A 287 4.97 -7.54 -16.18
CA SER A 287 4.78 -8.09 -14.85
C SER A 287 6.04 -7.95 -14.00
N ASP A 288 5.88 -7.54 -12.75
CA ASP A 288 7.00 -7.24 -11.84
C ASP A 288 7.74 -8.52 -11.45
N GLY A 289 9.07 -8.52 -11.60
CA GLY A 289 9.94 -9.62 -11.17
C GLY A 289 10.28 -9.56 -9.68
N TYR A 290 10.29 -8.36 -9.11
CA TYR A 290 10.44 -8.12 -7.68
C TYR A 290 9.85 -6.76 -7.31
N ARG A 291 9.61 -6.56 -6.01
CA ARG A 291 9.16 -5.28 -5.45
C ARG A 291 10.00 -4.99 -4.22
N PHE A 292 10.66 -3.83 -4.22
CA PHE A 292 11.42 -3.31 -3.09
C PHE A 292 10.63 -2.15 -2.48
N GLU A 293 10.42 -2.16 -1.17
CA GLU A 293 9.63 -1.15 -0.49
C GLU A 293 10.36 -0.58 0.71
N ILE A 294 10.27 0.73 0.89
CA ILE A 294 10.70 1.44 2.10
C ILE A 294 9.47 2.07 2.73
N ARG A 295 9.33 1.93 4.04
CA ARG A 295 8.27 2.56 4.82
C ARG A 295 8.90 3.38 5.93
N LEU A 296 8.54 4.65 6.04
CA LEU A 296 8.88 5.50 7.15
C LEU A 296 7.59 5.94 7.82
N SER A 297 7.49 5.83 9.13
CA SER A 297 6.36 6.39 9.87
C SER A 297 6.80 7.12 11.11
N LYS A 298 6.04 8.16 11.44
CA LYS A 298 6.20 8.91 12.67
C LYS A 298 4.84 9.08 13.33
N VAL A 299 4.82 8.90 14.64
CA VAL A 299 3.67 9.22 15.48
C VAL A 299 3.89 10.60 16.09
N PHE A 300 2.87 11.44 15.99
CA PHE A 300 2.83 12.79 16.55
C PHE A 300 1.78 12.86 17.65
N ASP A 301 2.09 13.64 18.69
CA ASP A 301 1.08 14.18 19.59
C ASP A 301 0.59 15.50 19.03
N LEU A 302 -0.72 15.61 18.79
CA LEU A 302 -1.30 16.89 18.36
C LEU A 302 -1.82 17.71 19.55
N PHE A 303 -1.77 17.17 20.78
CA PHE A 303 -2.25 17.80 22.01
C PHE A 303 -1.42 17.37 23.23
#